data_AF-A0A926S3C4-F1
#
_entry.id   AF-A0A926S3C4-F1
#
_cell.length_a   1.000
_cell.length_b   1.000
_cell.length_c   1.000
_cell.angle_alpha   90.00
_cell.angle_beta   90.00
_cell.angle_gamma   90.00
#
_symmetry.space_group_name_H-M   'P 1'
#
loop_
_entity.id
_entity.type
_entity.pdbx_description
1 polymer ?
#
loop_
_entity_poly.entity_id
_entity_poly.type
_entity_poly.pdbx_seq_one_letter_code
_entity_poly.pdbx_strand_id
1 'polypeptide(L)'
;MRSIFYTLLFFLISVGAFAQQAPKADDALLLDYYQNQRFAEAADYLKKIYAEPVTELKPLAQLAYTANMAGRLADAEGYYQRIYNADSTNTSVLYSLGSLNLRRGNTLKAETFYKKIIERDTTNFMVYKQLAGIAKDKADIPQFINYLQRANKLNPAEADVASDLSDVYVDMKFTGNAEKVLNAAIATDPENIILLNSLLRLVYAQKKWPEAVETGLKLVKAGNNSGMVMTKLGVAYYNIKNYDCSASIFADMAAIAHNETSYYYWALAYKALKDFKMSIAKMGLAINEGVSPNVAAYYGEIADSNEKLFKYKKASLAYQKSIQFDDKNAMIYYSMASLYDVNLKDKKNAVKYYKLYLATKPPVEKQKSFIDYSKSRIAMLAR
;
A
#
# COMPACT_ATOMS: atom_id res chain seq x y z
N MET A 1 -12.86 105.43 35.18
CA MET A 1 -12.01 105.04 34.03
C MET A 1 -11.34 103.72 34.38
N ARG A 2 -11.59 102.67 33.57
CA ARG A 2 -10.69 101.54 33.21
C ARG A 2 -10.06 100.71 34.35
N SER A 3 -9.95 99.39 34.29
CA SER A 3 -10.39 98.36 33.35
C SER A 3 -10.21 97.03 34.10
N ILE A 4 -11.15 96.12 33.91
CA ILE A 4 -11.12 94.72 34.31
C ILE A 4 -9.99 94.01 33.55
N PHE A 5 -9.22 93.16 34.23
CA PHE A 5 -8.45 92.07 33.59
C PHE A 5 -8.51 90.82 34.47
N TYR A 6 -9.27 89.83 34.00
CA TYR A 6 -9.28 88.47 34.51
C TYR A 6 -8.12 87.71 33.87
N THR A 7 -7.20 87.17 34.68
CA THR A 7 -6.16 86.28 34.20
C THR A 7 -6.58 84.84 34.50
N LEU A 8 -7.12 84.16 33.49
CA LEU A 8 -7.40 82.72 33.50
C LEU A 8 -6.05 81.99 33.38
N LEU A 9 -5.64 81.27 34.43
CA LEU A 9 -4.49 80.37 34.38
C LEU A 9 -4.97 79.01 33.84
N PHE A 10 -4.75 78.74 32.55
CA PHE A 10 -4.96 77.42 31.96
C PHE A 10 -3.86 76.47 32.44
N PHE A 11 -4.19 75.54 33.33
CA PHE A 11 -3.37 74.36 33.59
C PHE A 11 -3.50 73.41 32.39
N LEU A 12 -2.53 73.45 31.48
CA LEU A 12 -2.31 72.40 30.49
C LEU A 12 -1.80 71.16 31.23
N ILE A 13 -2.71 70.26 31.61
CA ILE A 13 -2.36 68.89 31.96
C ILE A 13 -1.98 68.22 30.64
N SER A 14 -0.68 68.19 30.33
CA SER A 14 -0.16 67.25 29.35
C SER A 14 -0.36 65.85 29.91
N VAL A 15 -1.46 65.19 29.53
CA VAL A 15 -1.55 63.74 29.64
C VAL A 15 -0.49 63.20 28.68
N GLY A 16 0.70 62.94 29.22
CA GLY A 16 1.66 62.09 28.57
C GLY A 16 0.99 60.75 28.37
N ALA A 17 0.48 60.51 27.16
CA ALA A 17 0.17 59.17 26.70
C ALA A 17 1.50 58.43 26.69
N PHE A 18 1.85 57.80 27.82
CA PHE A 18 2.77 56.68 27.79
C PHE A 18 2.14 55.69 26.81
N ALA A 19 2.70 55.60 25.61
CA ALA A 19 2.46 54.47 24.75
C ALA A 19 2.90 53.25 25.57
N GLN A 20 1.92 52.60 26.20
CA GLN A 20 2.15 51.37 26.95
C GLN A 20 2.74 50.41 25.92
N GLN A 21 4.02 50.05 26.10
CA GLN A 21 4.68 49.09 25.22
C GLN A 21 3.75 47.88 25.10
N ALA A 22 3.46 47.47 23.87
CA ALA A 22 2.61 46.32 23.62
C ALA A 22 3.09 45.16 24.51
N PRO A 23 2.17 44.48 25.22
CA PRO A 23 2.54 43.46 26.18
C PRO A 23 3.39 42.41 25.46
N LYS A 24 4.65 42.24 25.90
CA LYS A 24 5.59 41.32 25.27
C LYS A 24 5.53 39.99 25.99
N ALA A 25 5.28 38.91 25.25
CA ALA A 25 5.38 37.57 25.78
C ALA A 25 6.82 37.24 26.24
N ASP A 26 6.94 36.47 27.31
CA ASP A 26 8.20 35.92 27.80
C ASP A 26 8.68 34.82 26.84
N ASP A 27 9.73 35.15 26.07
CA ASP A 27 10.30 34.25 25.06
C ASP A 27 10.89 32.96 25.70
N ALA A 28 11.39 33.03 26.95
CA ALA A 28 11.95 31.86 27.64
C ALA A 28 10.86 30.90 28.09
N LEU A 29 9.76 31.43 28.62
CA LEU A 29 8.59 30.63 29.00
C LEU A 29 7.93 29.98 27.79
N LEU A 30 7.79 30.70 26.68
CA LEU A 30 7.26 30.13 25.44
C LEU A 30 8.15 29.00 24.90
N LEU A 31 9.48 29.18 24.97
CA LEU A 31 10.42 28.14 24.56
C LEU A 31 10.28 26.89 25.43
N ASP A 32 10.14 27.03 26.75
CA ASP A 32 9.87 25.90 27.66
C ASP A 32 8.59 25.15 27.25
N TYR A 33 7.50 25.89 26.99
CA TYR A 33 6.27 25.26 26.55
C TYR A 33 6.44 24.49 25.23
N TYR A 34 7.18 25.03 24.26
CA TYR A 34 7.40 24.38 22.98
C TYR A 34 8.26 23.12 23.10
N GLN A 35 9.34 23.19 23.88
CA GLN A 35 10.25 22.05 24.09
C GLN A 35 9.55 20.89 24.80
N ASN A 36 8.65 21.20 25.73
CA ASN A 36 7.87 20.21 26.47
C ASN A 36 6.53 19.87 25.81
N GLN A 37 6.27 20.36 24.58
CA GLN A 37 5.02 20.15 23.82
C GLN A 37 3.75 20.60 24.56
N ARG A 38 3.87 21.54 25.51
CA ARG A 38 2.78 22.12 26.31
C ARG A 38 2.04 23.22 25.55
N PHE A 39 1.58 22.90 24.34
CA PHE A 39 1.02 23.89 23.42
C PHE A 39 -0.31 24.49 23.88
N ALA A 40 -1.12 23.74 24.64
CA ALA A 40 -2.35 24.26 25.21
C ALA A 40 -2.08 25.38 26.23
N GLU A 41 -1.07 25.19 27.09
CA GLU A 41 -0.65 26.19 28.07
C GLU A 41 -0.02 27.40 27.39
N ALA A 42 0.81 27.19 26.35
CA ALA A 42 1.34 28.29 25.55
C ALA A 42 0.23 29.13 24.90
N ALA A 43 -0.79 28.48 24.35
CA ALA A 43 -1.94 29.17 23.77
C ALA A 43 -2.72 29.98 24.82
N ASP A 44 -2.94 29.42 26.01
CA ASP A 44 -3.61 30.13 27.11
C ASP A 44 -2.77 31.30 27.65
N TYR A 45 -1.46 31.12 27.74
CA TYR A 45 -0.52 32.17 28.11
C TYR A 45 -0.55 33.32 27.11
N LEU A 46 -0.38 33.03 25.81
CA LEU A 46 -0.40 34.04 24.76
C LEU A 46 -1.73 34.79 24.70
N LYS A 47 -2.86 34.10 24.90
CA LYS A 47 -4.19 34.72 24.92
C LYS A 47 -4.41 35.64 26.12
N LYS A 48 -3.73 35.41 27.25
CA LYS A 48 -3.71 36.31 28.40
C LYS A 48 -2.85 37.55 28.16
N ILE A 49 -1.73 37.38 27.46
CA ILE A 49 -0.80 38.48 27.13
C ILE A 49 -1.38 39.40 26.05
N TYR A 50 -1.97 38.83 25.00
CA TYR A 50 -2.48 39.57 23.85
C TYR A 50 -4.02 39.58 23.85
N ALA A 51 -4.61 40.70 24.27
CA ALA A 51 -6.06 40.88 24.25
C ALA A 51 -6.61 41.05 22.82
N GLU A 52 -7.81 40.52 22.58
CA GLU A 52 -8.48 40.66 21.29
C GLU A 52 -8.99 42.09 21.05
N PRO A 53 -8.91 42.63 19.80
CA PRO A 53 -8.38 41.98 18.61
C PRO A 53 -6.85 42.12 18.49
N VAL A 54 -6.15 41.00 18.29
CA VAL A 54 -4.71 41.00 17.97
C VAL A 54 -4.53 41.33 16.48
N THR A 55 -3.75 42.37 16.17
CA THR A 55 -3.48 42.85 14.80
C THR A 55 -2.02 42.72 14.39
N GLU A 56 -1.09 42.69 15.34
CA GLU A 56 0.34 42.52 15.08
C GLU A 56 0.65 41.11 14.57
N LEU A 57 1.40 41.01 13.47
CA LEU A 57 1.67 39.75 12.77
C LEU A 57 2.43 38.73 13.62
N LYS A 58 3.41 39.18 14.44
CA LYS A 58 4.23 38.27 15.25
C LYS A 58 3.40 37.61 16.36
N PRO A 59 2.67 38.35 17.23
CA PRO A 59 1.73 37.76 18.18
C PRO A 59 0.66 36.89 17.52
N LEU A 60 0.08 37.33 16.39
CA LEU A 60 -0.88 36.53 15.63
C LEU A 60 -0.29 35.19 15.18
N ALA A 61 0.95 35.17 14.68
CA ALA A 61 1.61 33.95 14.27
C ALA A 61 1.89 33.00 15.44
N GLN A 62 2.28 33.54 16.61
CA GLN A 62 2.48 32.74 17.83
C GLN A 62 1.16 32.12 18.31
N LEU A 63 0.08 32.91 18.35
CA LEU A 63 -1.27 32.44 18.70
C LEU A 63 -1.78 31.38 17.70
N ALA A 64 -1.62 31.62 16.39
CA ALA A 64 -2.03 30.68 15.36
C ALA A 64 -1.29 29.34 15.49
N TYR A 65 0.04 29.39 15.65
CA TYR A 65 0.88 28.21 15.79
C TYR A 65 0.54 27.40 17.05
N THR A 66 0.46 28.06 18.21
CA THR A 66 0.16 27.39 19.48
C THR A 66 -1.24 26.80 19.52
N ALA A 67 -2.25 27.53 19.02
CA ALA A 67 -3.60 27.01 18.88
C ALA A 67 -3.66 25.79 17.96
N ASN A 68 -2.93 25.82 16.82
CA ASN A 68 -2.87 24.71 15.88
C ASN A 68 -2.23 23.46 16.53
N MET A 69 -1.09 23.63 17.19
CA MET A 69 -0.38 22.54 17.87
C MET A 69 -1.17 22.01 19.07
N ALA A 70 -1.94 22.85 19.77
CA ALA A 70 -2.85 22.47 20.85
C ALA A 70 -4.14 21.77 20.37
N GLY A 71 -4.36 21.63 19.07
CA GLY A 71 -5.60 21.07 18.51
C GLY A 71 -6.82 22.00 18.61
N ARG A 72 -6.62 23.27 18.96
CA ARG A 72 -7.68 24.30 18.99
C ARG A 72 -7.88 24.86 17.57
N LEU A 73 -8.42 24.01 16.69
CA LEU A 73 -8.41 24.25 15.25
C LEU A 73 -9.23 25.48 14.83
N ALA A 74 -10.29 25.83 15.57
CA ALA A 74 -11.11 27.01 15.29
C ALA A 74 -10.36 28.31 15.60
N ASP A 75 -9.70 28.39 16.77
CA ASP A 75 -8.86 29.52 17.15
C ASP A 75 -7.71 29.70 16.16
N ALA A 76 -7.02 28.60 15.82
CA ALA A 76 -5.95 28.61 14.84
C ALA A 76 -6.39 29.15 13.48
N GLU A 77 -7.56 28.72 12.97
CA GLU A 77 -8.10 29.23 11.71
C GLU A 77 -8.36 30.73 11.79
N GLY A 78 -8.97 31.21 12.87
CA GLY A 78 -9.23 32.63 13.08
C GLY A 78 -7.95 33.47 13.03
N TYR A 79 -6.90 33.02 13.71
CA TYR A 79 -5.61 33.71 13.71
C TYR A 79 -4.92 33.65 12.34
N TYR A 80 -4.83 32.48 11.70
CA TYR A 80 -4.23 32.37 10.37
C TYR A 80 -5.01 33.15 9.31
N GLN A 81 -6.33 33.24 9.41
CA GLN A 81 -7.17 34.01 8.48
C GLN A 81 -6.87 35.51 8.58
N ARG A 82 -6.62 36.06 9.77
CA ARG A 82 -6.21 37.45 9.93
C ARG A 82 -4.84 37.72 9.30
N ILE A 83 -3.89 36.81 9.47
CA ILE A 83 -2.57 36.91 8.82
C ILE A 83 -2.73 36.83 7.30
N TYR A 84 -3.56 35.92 6.80
CA TYR A 84 -3.87 35.80 5.37
C TYR A 84 -4.56 37.04 4.80
N ASN A 85 -5.43 37.70 5.58
CA ASN A 85 -6.08 38.94 5.14
C ASN A 85 -5.07 40.11 5.04
N ALA A 86 -4.04 40.12 5.88
CA ALA A 86 -2.96 41.11 5.81
C ALA A 86 -1.99 40.82 4.65
N ASP A 87 -1.66 39.53 4.43
CA ASP A 87 -0.84 39.08 3.30
C ASP A 87 -1.34 37.73 2.78
N SER A 88 -2.15 37.79 1.72
CA SER A 88 -2.69 36.61 1.04
C SER A 88 -1.64 35.79 0.30
N THR A 89 -0.41 36.30 0.21
CA THR A 89 0.69 35.69 -0.53
C THR A 89 1.67 34.93 0.33
N ASN A 90 1.52 35.02 1.66
CA ASN A 90 2.38 34.33 2.61
C ASN A 90 2.25 32.80 2.47
N THR A 91 3.25 32.17 1.84
CA THR A 91 3.30 30.73 1.60
C THR A 91 3.18 29.90 2.88
N SER A 92 3.79 30.34 3.98
CA SER A 92 3.74 29.63 5.27
C SER A 92 2.32 29.62 5.85
N VAL A 93 1.59 30.72 5.69
CA VAL A 93 0.20 30.84 6.14
C VAL A 93 -0.74 30.04 5.23
N LEU A 94 -0.55 30.12 3.91
CA LEU A 94 -1.28 29.28 2.96
C LEU A 94 -1.09 27.79 3.29
N TYR A 95 0.15 27.38 3.56
CA TYR A 95 0.45 25.99 3.93
C TYR A 95 -0.23 25.59 5.23
N SER A 96 -0.17 26.47 6.24
CA SER A 96 -0.80 26.25 7.55
C SER A 96 -2.32 26.15 7.44
N LEU A 97 -2.97 27.05 6.68
CA LEU A 97 -4.40 26.99 6.39
C LEU A 97 -4.77 25.72 5.61
N GLY A 98 -3.94 25.30 4.66
CA GLY A 98 -4.09 24.03 3.95
C GLY A 98 -4.10 22.85 4.91
N SER A 99 -3.06 22.73 5.73
CA SER A 99 -2.89 21.64 6.70
C SER A 99 -4.01 21.61 7.74
N LEU A 100 -4.38 22.79 8.26
CA LEU A 100 -5.48 22.94 9.21
C LEU A 100 -6.81 22.48 8.62
N ASN A 101 -7.08 22.82 7.35
CA ASN A 101 -8.30 22.40 6.67
C ASN A 101 -8.31 20.88 6.41
N LEU A 102 -7.16 20.24 6.11
CA LEU A 102 -7.09 18.77 6.05
C LEU A 102 -7.44 18.14 7.40
N ARG A 103 -6.88 18.64 8.51
CA ARG A 103 -7.18 18.13 9.86
C ARG A 103 -8.66 18.25 10.24
N ARG A 104 -9.39 19.19 9.61
CA ARG A 104 -10.83 19.41 9.81
C ARG A 104 -11.72 18.65 8.82
N GLY A 105 -11.14 17.90 7.88
CA GLY A 105 -11.88 17.23 6.80
C GLY A 105 -12.34 18.16 5.68
N ASN A 106 -11.90 19.42 5.66
CA ASN A 106 -12.22 20.41 4.63
C ASN A 106 -11.29 20.29 3.42
N THR A 107 -11.23 19.11 2.79
CA THR A 107 -10.26 18.77 1.75
C THR A 107 -10.26 19.75 0.55
N LEU A 108 -11.42 20.24 0.13
CA LEU A 108 -11.53 21.21 -0.97
C LEU A 108 -10.89 22.57 -0.65
N LYS A 109 -11.08 23.07 0.58
CA LYS A 109 -10.43 24.31 1.03
C LYS A 109 -8.92 24.13 1.13
N ALA A 110 -8.47 22.99 1.66
CA ALA A 110 -7.06 22.68 1.77
C ALA A 110 -6.36 22.68 0.41
N GLU A 111 -6.95 21.99 -0.57
CA GLU A 111 -6.45 21.94 -1.94
C GLU A 111 -6.35 23.34 -2.57
N THR A 112 -7.35 24.20 -2.31
CA THR A 112 -7.37 25.58 -2.81
C THR A 112 -6.18 26.38 -2.27
N PHE A 113 -5.86 26.26 -0.98
CA PHE A 113 -4.69 26.92 -0.39
C PHE A 113 -3.37 26.38 -0.93
N TYR A 114 -3.27 25.06 -1.10
CA TYR A 114 -2.07 24.44 -1.66
C TYR A 114 -1.86 24.80 -3.14
N LYS A 115 -2.91 24.86 -3.95
CA LYS A 115 -2.83 25.31 -5.35
C LYS A 115 -2.33 26.74 -5.48
N LYS A 116 -2.77 27.65 -4.60
CA LYS A 116 -2.23 29.03 -4.54
C LYS A 116 -0.73 29.09 -4.28
N ILE A 117 -0.17 28.11 -3.56
CA ILE A 117 1.27 28.03 -3.35
C ILE A 117 1.98 27.62 -4.64
N ILE A 118 1.55 26.53 -5.28
CA ILE A 118 2.24 26.01 -6.48
C ILE A 118 2.03 26.87 -7.73
N GLU A 119 1.02 27.75 -7.75
CA GLU A 119 0.88 28.80 -8.76
C GLU A 119 2.06 29.79 -8.77
N ARG A 120 2.79 29.89 -7.66
CA ARG A 120 3.89 30.85 -7.46
C ARG A 120 5.23 30.17 -7.20
N ASP A 121 5.19 29.08 -6.46
CA ASP A 121 6.34 28.28 -6.06
C ASP A 121 6.18 26.85 -6.58
N THR A 122 6.67 26.63 -7.80
CA THR A 122 6.65 25.30 -8.43
C THR A 122 7.75 24.37 -7.91
N THR A 123 8.57 24.79 -6.95
CA THR A 123 9.65 23.99 -6.37
C THR A 123 9.33 23.50 -4.94
N ASN A 124 8.12 23.78 -4.44
CA ASN A 124 7.67 23.33 -3.13
C ASN A 124 7.32 21.84 -3.11
N PHE A 125 8.33 21.00 -2.84
CA PHE A 125 8.17 19.54 -2.69
C PHE A 125 7.02 19.16 -1.76
N MET A 126 6.97 19.80 -0.58
CA MET A 126 6.03 19.43 0.47
C MET A 126 4.59 19.67 0.02
N VAL A 127 4.31 20.74 -0.72
CA VAL A 127 2.96 21.01 -1.24
C VAL A 127 2.54 19.99 -2.29
N TYR A 128 3.44 19.57 -3.18
CA TYR A 128 3.11 18.49 -4.12
C TYR A 128 2.83 17.16 -3.40
N LYS A 129 3.56 16.85 -2.30
CA LYS A 129 3.26 15.68 -1.46
C LYS A 129 1.85 15.78 -0.84
N GLN A 130 1.46 16.94 -0.33
CA GLN A 130 0.11 17.16 0.22
C GLN A 130 -0.99 17.05 -0.85
N LEU A 131 -0.78 17.66 -2.03
CA LEU A 131 -1.71 17.58 -3.15
C LEU A 131 -1.85 16.15 -3.69
N ALA A 132 -0.76 15.37 -3.71
CA ALA A 132 -0.81 13.94 -4.03
C ALA A 132 -1.69 13.17 -3.04
N GLY A 133 -1.52 13.40 -1.73
CA GLY A 133 -2.41 12.82 -0.70
C GLY A 133 -3.88 13.16 -0.94
N ILE A 134 -4.18 14.43 -1.21
CA ILE A 134 -5.55 14.88 -1.53
C ILE A 134 -6.11 14.18 -2.78
N ALA A 135 -5.31 14.05 -3.84
CA ALA A 135 -5.72 13.38 -5.06
C ALA A 135 -5.97 11.88 -4.85
N LYS A 136 -5.13 11.22 -4.03
CA LYS A 136 -5.29 9.82 -3.61
C LYS A 136 -6.60 9.61 -2.87
N ASP A 137 -6.92 10.46 -1.89
CA ASP A 137 -8.16 10.38 -1.11
C ASP A 137 -9.42 10.58 -1.99
N LYS A 138 -9.31 11.35 -3.07
CA LYS A 138 -10.37 11.56 -4.06
C LYS A 138 -10.45 10.47 -5.14
N ALA A 139 -9.54 9.51 -5.12
CA ALA A 139 -9.33 8.54 -6.21
C ALA A 139 -9.08 9.21 -7.59
N ASP A 140 -8.55 10.45 -7.62
CA ASP A 140 -8.11 11.12 -8.85
C ASP A 140 -6.70 10.65 -9.21
N ILE A 141 -6.63 9.43 -9.77
CA ILE A 141 -5.37 8.77 -10.14
C ILE A 141 -4.53 9.62 -11.10
N PRO A 142 -5.09 10.29 -12.13
CA PRO A 142 -4.30 11.17 -13.00
C PRO A 142 -3.57 12.30 -12.26
N GLN A 143 -4.27 13.03 -11.38
CA GLN A 143 -3.63 14.10 -10.60
C GLN A 143 -2.68 13.55 -9.54
N PHE A 144 -3.01 12.42 -8.92
CA PHE A 144 -2.13 11.75 -7.97
C PHE A 144 -0.76 11.45 -8.59
N ILE A 145 -0.75 10.84 -9.78
CA ILE A 145 0.49 10.57 -10.52
C ILE A 145 1.21 11.87 -10.88
N ASN A 146 0.49 12.89 -11.35
CA ASN A 146 1.11 14.16 -11.73
C ASN A 146 1.84 14.81 -10.54
N TYR A 147 1.18 14.89 -9.39
CA TYR A 147 1.74 15.49 -8.18
C TYR A 147 2.90 14.66 -7.63
N LEU A 148 2.81 13.32 -7.64
CA LEU A 148 3.94 12.45 -7.26
C LEU A 148 5.14 12.62 -8.20
N GLN A 149 4.93 12.71 -9.52
CA GLN A 149 6.01 12.95 -10.47
C GLN A 149 6.70 14.29 -10.22
N ARG A 150 5.94 15.34 -9.91
CA ARG A 150 6.48 16.66 -9.56
C ARG A 150 7.27 16.60 -8.25
N ALA A 151 6.71 15.99 -7.21
CA ALA A 151 7.39 15.79 -5.93
C ALA A 151 8.68 14.98 -6.11
N ASN A 152 8.64 13.85 -6.80
CA ASN A 152 9.80 13.00 -7.03
C ASN A 152 10.88 13.69 -7.87
N LYS A 153 10.51 14.58 -8.80
CA LYS A 153 11.50 15.37 -9.55
C LYS A 153 12.25 16.36 -8.65
N LEU A 154 11.55 16.94 -7.67
CA LEU A 154 12.12 17.91 -6.73
C LEU A 154 12.97 17.24 -5.65
N ASN A 155 12.54 16.07 -5.16
CA ASN A 155 13.30 15.26 -4.22
C ASN A 155 13.19 13.77 -4.59
N PRO A 156 14.11 13.26 -5.43
CA PRO A 156 14.11 11.86 -5.87
C PRO A 156 14.47 10.86 -4.77
N ALA A 157 15.04 11.34 -3.65
CA ALA A 157 15.49 10.49 -2.55
C ALA A 157 14.40 10.26 -1.48
N GLU A 158 13.24 10.92 -1.59
CA GLU A 158 12.18 10.76 -0.61
C GLU A 158 11.48 9.41 -0.78
N ALA A 159 11.70 8.52 0.19
CA ALA A 159 11.16 7.19 0.29
C ALA A 159 9.64 7.09 0.07
N ASP A 160 8.84 7.94 0.73
CA ASP A 160 7.38 7.86 0.64
C ASP A 160 6.89 8.15 -0.78
N VAL A 161 7.41 9.21 -1.39
CA VAL A 161 7.02 9.66 -2.73
C VAL A 161 7.50 8.68 -3.79
N ALA A 162 8.75 8.20 -3.67
CA ALA A 162 9.30 7.20 -4.58
C ALA A 162 8.55 5.86 -4.49
N SER A 163 8.18 5.44 -3.27
CA SER A 163 7.37 4.24 -3.01
C SER A 163 5.98 4.35 -3.62
N ASP A 164 5.23 5.42 -3.31
CA ASP A 164 3.88 5.64 -3.85
C ASP A 164 3.91 5.71 -5.39
N LEU A 165 4.88 6.42 -5.98
CA LEU A 165 4.99 6.56 -7.44
C LEU A 165 5.36 5.24 -8.12
N SER A 166 6.29 4.49 -7.51
CA SER A 166 6.69 3.17 -8.01
C SER A 166 5.54 2.16 -7.98
N ASP A 167 4.82 2.11 -6.86
CA ASP A 167 3.69 1.19 -6.69
C ASP A 167 2.60 1.45 -7.75
N VAL A 168 2.27 2.72 -8.01
CA VAL A 168 1.33 3.08 -9.09
C VAL A 168 1.85 2.65 -10.46
N TYR A 169 3.15 2.85 -10.74
CA TYR A 169 3.73 2.38 -12.01
C TYR A 169 3.71 0.85 -12.13
N VAL A 170 3.92 0.11 -11.05
CA VAL A 170 3.81 -1.36 -11.03
C VAL A 170 2.37 -1.81 -11.34
N ASP A 171 1.38 -1.16 -10.74
CA ASP A 171 -0.03 -1.45 -10.98
C ASP A 171 -0.43 -1.19 -12.44
N MET A 172 0.08 -0.08 -13.01
CA MET A 172 -0.09 0.27 -14.43
C MET A 172 0.78 -0.55 -15.40
N LYS A 173 1.58 -1.51 -14.89
CA LYS A 173 2.53 -2.33 -15.66
C LYS A 173 3.69 -1.56 -16.30
N PHE A 174 3.95 -0.33 -15.88
CA PHE A 174 5.11 0.48 -16.27
C PHE A 174 6.33 0.18 -15.38
N THR A 175 6.73 -1.09 -15.31
CA THR A 175 7.79 -1.56 -14.39
C THR A 175 9.14 -0.90 -14.64
N GLY A 176 9.46 -0.49 -15.87
CA GLY A 176 10.70 0.25 -16.15
C GLY A 176 10.74 1.66 -15.55
N ASN A 177 9.58 2.32 -15.42
CA ASN A 177 9.49 3.63 -14.75
C ASN A 177 9.60 3.48 -13.24
N ALA A 178 8.93 2.46 -12.68
CA ALA A 178 9.05 2.09 -11.27
C ALA A 178 10.50 1.82 -10.86
N GLU A 179 11.24 1.06 -11.68
CA GLU A 179 12.65 0.75 -11.45
C GLU A 179 13.53 2.00 -11.43
N LYS A 180 13.32 2.94 -12.36
CA LYS A 180 14.05 4.23 -12.38
C LYS A 180 13.80 5.06 -11.12
N VAL A 181 12.55 5.13 -10.66
CA VAL A 181 12.17 5.89 -9.45
C VAL A 181 12.79 5.26 -8.21
N LEU A 182 12.63 3.95 -8.01
CA LEU A 182 13.17 3.26 -6.83
C LEU A 182 14.69 3.26 -6.79
N ASN A 183 15.37 3.06 -7.92
CA ASN A 183 16.84 3.05 -7.95
C ASN A 183 17.43 4.39 -7.49
N ALA A 184 16.80 5.52 -7.82
CA ALA A 184 17.23 6.83 -7.37
C ALA A 184 17.08 6.98 -5.84
N ALA A 185 15.97 6.52 -5.27
CA ALA A 185 15.71 6.63 -3.84
C ALA A 185 16.56 5.65 -3.00
N ILE A 186 16.65 4.39 -3.43
CA ILE A 186 17.37 3.31 -2.74
C ILE A 186 18.87 3.58 -2.72
N ALA A 187 19.43 4.27 -3.71
CA ALA A 187 20.83 4.65 -3.71
C ALA A 187 21.23 5.53 -2.50
N THR A 188 20.27 6.24 -1.90
CA THR A 188 20.50 7.11 -0.74
C THR A 188 20.33 6.35 0.58
N ASP A 189 19.32 5.49 0.68
CA ASP A 189 19.04 4.66 1.85
C ASP A 189 18.66 3.23 1.43
N PRO A 190 19.65 2.33 1.27
CA PRO A 190 19.41 0.96 0.81
C PRO A 190 18.66 0.07 1.80
N GLU A 191 18.60 0.47 3.08
CA GLU A 191 17.96 -0.31 4.15
C GLU A 191 16.56 0.22 4.50
N ASN A 192 16.09 1.26 3.80
CA ASN A 192 14.78 1.84 4.02
C ASN A 192 13.66 0.81 3.78
N ILE A 193 12.92 0.47 4.85
CA ILE A 193 11.88 -0.57 4.81
C ILE A 193 10.76 -0.22 3.81
N ILE A 194 10.43 1.07 3.66
CA ILE A 194 9.37 1.53 2.74
C ILE A 194 9.81 1.27 1.29
N LEU A 195 11.03 1.67 0.95
CA LEU A 195 11.59 1.42 -0.38
C LEU A 195 11.79 -0.06 -0.67
N LEU A 196 12.27 -0.85 0.30
CA LEU A 196 12.43 -2.30 0.15
C LEU A 196 11.09 -3.00 -0.09
N ASN A 197 10.00 -2.56 0.55
CA ASN A 197 8.66 -3.09 0.29
C ASN A 197 8.23 -2.85 -1.17
N SER A 198 8.41 -1.63 -1.68
CA SER A 198 8.10 -1.31 -3.09
C SER A 198 9.05 -2.02 -4.05
N LEU A 199 10.32 -2.18 -3.72
CA LEU A 199 11.27 -2.96 -4.51
C LEU A 199 10.81 -4.41 -4.61
N LEU A 200 10.42 -5.03 -3.50
CA LEU A 200 9.90 -6.41 -3.50
C LEU A 200 8.67 -6.54 -4.40
N ARG A 201 7.75 -5.56 -4.36
CA ARG A 201 6.58 -5.53 -5.27
C ARG A 201 7.01 -5.46 -6.73
N LEU A 202 7.96 -4.59 -7.05
CA LEU A 202 8.49 -4.41 -8.41
C LEU A 202 9.17 -5.67 -8.94
N VAL A 203 10.18 -6.20 -8.23
CA VAL A 203 10.95 -7.36 -8.71
C VAL A 203 10.08 -8.62 -8.78
N TYR A 204 9.09 -8.74 -7.90
CA TYR A 204 8.07 -9.79 -7.99
C TYR A 204 7.20 -9.63 -9.24
N ALA A 205 6.75 -8.40 -9.56
CA ALA A 205 5.97 -8.13 -10.77
C ALA A 205 6.79 -8.37 -12.06
N GLN A 206 8.10 -8.10 -12.02
CA GLN A 206 9.04 -8.39 -13.10
C GLN A 206 9.46 -9.88 -13.16
N LYS A 207 9.02 -10.71 -12.19
CA LYS A 207 9.41 -12.12 -12.06
C LYS A 207 10.93 -12.32 -11.91
N LYS A 208 11.64 -11.33 -11.39
CA LYS A 208 13.07 -11.42 -11.08
C LYS A 208 13.22 -12.13 -9.73
N TRP A 209 13.03 -13.45 -9.74
CA TRP A 209 12.90 -14.26 -8.52
C TRP A 209 14.10 -14.22 -7.57
N PRO A 210 15.36 -14.26 -8.04
CA PRO A 210 16.52 -14.16 -7.15
C PRO A 210 16.54 -12.84 -6.36
N GLU A 211 16.24 -11.73 -7.03
CA GLU A 211 16.20 -10.40 -6.42
C GLU A 211 15.01 -10.24 -5.46
N ALA A 212 13.87 -10.89 -5.78
CA ALA A 212 12.73 -10.98 -4.88
C ALA A 212 13.08 -11.73 -3.59
N VAL A 213 13.88 -12.80 -3.68
CA VAL A 213 14.38 -13.51 -2.49
C VAL A 213 15.31 -12.60 -1.68
N GLU A 214 16.29 -11.97 -2.31
CA GLU A 214 17.23 -11.08 -1.62
C GLU A 214 16.51 -9.94 -0.90
N THR A 215 15.60 -9.26 -1.60
CA THR A 215 14.83 -8.12 -1.05
C THR A 215 13.89 -8.58 0.06
N GLY A 216 13.22 -9.71 -0.11
CA GLY A 216 12.34 -10.29 0.91
C GLY A 216 13.10 -10.67 2.19
N LEU A 217 14.30 -11.24 2.08
CA LEU A 217 15.15 -11.54 3.23
C LEU A 217 15.62 -10.29 3.97
N LYS A 218 15.97 -9.21 3.25
CA LYS A 218 16.30 -7.91 3.86
C LYS A 218 15.13 -7.38 4.71
N LEU A 219 13.90 -7.46 4.19
CA LEU A 219 12.69 -7.05 4.91
C LEU A 219 12.43 -7.91 6.16
N VAL A 220 12.55 -9.23 6.05
CA VAL A 220 12.40 -10.16 7.19
C VAL A 220 13.46 -9.87 8.27
N LYS A 221 14.71 -9.64 7.87
CA LYS A 221 15.81 -9.27 8.79
C LYS A 221 15.52 -7.94 9.50
N ALA A 222 14.86 -6.99 8.82
CA ALA A 222 14.41 -5.73 9.39
C ALA A 222 13.12 -5.85 10.24
N GLY A 223 12.61 -7.06 10.46
CA GLY A 223 11.44 -7.34 11.29
C GLY A 223 10.09 -7.24 10.56
N ASN A 224 10.08 -7.02 9.24
CA ASN A 224 8.85 -6.98 8.46
C ASN A 224 8.46 -8.39 7.97
N ASN A 225 7.73 -9.10 8.83
CA ASN A 225 7.16 -10.42 8.55
C ASN A 225 5.68 -10.34 8.15
N SER A 226 5.30 -9.29 7.41
CA SER A 226 3.92 -9.16 6.93
C SER A 226 3.55 -10.28 5.97
N GLY A 227 2.26 -10.64 5.91
CA GLY A 227 1.76 -11.70 5.02
C GLY A 227 2.10 -11.44 3.55
N MET A 228 2.14 -10.18 3.12
CA MET A 228 2.59 -9.79 1.78
C MET A 228 4.06 -10.17 1.53
N VAL A 229 4.97 -9.80 2.45
CA VAL A 229 6.40 -10.07 2.31
C VAL A 229 6.64 -11.58 2.30
N MET A 230 6.10 -12.29 3.28
CA MET A 230 6.29 -13.75 3.41
C MET A 230 5.68 -14.50 2.22
N THR A 231 4.50 -14.10 1.74
CA THR A 231 3.90 -14.71 0.54
C THR A 231 4.80 -14.51 -0.69
N LYS A 232 5.25 -13.28 -0.95
CA LYS A 232 6.10 -13.00 -2.12
C LYS A 232 7.45 -13.72 -2.03
N LEU A 233 8.05 -13.77 -0.84
CA LEU A 233 9.31 -14.47 -0.59
C LEU A 233 9.17 -15.98 -0.77
N GLY A 234 8.12 -16.60 -0.20
CA GLY A 234 7.85 -18.02 -0.34
C GLY A 234 7.58 -18.43 -1.79
N VAL A 235 6.85 -17.60 -2.55
CA VAL A 235 6.64 -17.78 -3.99
C VAL A 235 7.94 -17.62 -4.78
N ALA A 236 8.77 -16.63 -4.44
CA ALA A 236 10.06 -16.44 -5.10
C ALA A 236 10.99 -17.64 -4.89
N TYR A 237 11.07 -18.18 -3.66
CA TYR A 237 11.79 -19.42 -3.36
C TYR A 237 11.30 -20.61 -4.17
N TYR A 238 9.98 -20.77 -4.30
CA TYR A 238 9.40 -21.83 -5.13
C TYR A 238 9.85 -21.71 -6.60
N ASN A 239 9.83 -20.50 -7.16
CA ASN A 239 10.19 -20.28 -8.57
C ASN A 239 11.69 -20.47 -8.85
N ILE A 240 12.56 -20.25 -7.87
CA ILE A 240 13.98 -20.63 -7.96
C ILE A 240 14.24 -22.11 -7.61
N LYS A 241 13.19 -22.91 -7.45
CA LYS A 241 13.22 -24.35 -7.13
C LYS A 241 13.83 -24.69 -5.77
N ASN A 242 13.92 -23.72 -4.86
CA ASN A 242 14.30 -23.97 -3.48
C ASN A 242 13.04 -24.23 -2.66
N TYR A 243 12.54 -25.45 -2.78
CA TYR A 243 11.26 -25.86 -2.20
C TYR A 243 11.31 -25.98 -0.67
N ASP A 244 12.47 -26.33 -0.09
CA ASP A 244 12.66 -26.38 1.36
C ASP A 244 12.52 -24.99 1.99
N CYS A 245 13.22 -23.98 1.45
CA CYS A 245 13.06 -22.60 1.93
C CYS A 245 11.65 -22.08 1.67
N SER A 246 11.04 -22.40 0.52
CA SER A 246 9.65 -22.03 0.24
C SER A 246 8.70 -22.57 1.31
N ALA A 247 8.79 -23.86 1.62
CA ALA A 247 7.96 -24.50 2.64
C ALA A 247 8.23 -23.95 4.05
N SER A 248 9.48 -23.64 4.39
CA SER A 248 9.86 -23.02 5.67
C SER A 248 9.25 -21.62 5.83
N ILE A 249 9.38 -20.77 4.80
CA ILE A 249 8.82 -19.41 4.86
C ILE A 249 7.31 -19.45 5.10
N PHE A 250 6.58 -20.35 4.43
CA PHE A 250 5.15 -20.50 4.68
C PHE A 250 4.84 -21.13 6.04
N ALA A 251 5.71 -22.00 6.58
CA ALA A 251 5.54 -22.56 7.92
C ALA A 251 5.71 -21.51 9.03
N ASP A 252 6.57 -20.53 8.82
CA ASP A 252 6.85 -19.44 9.77
C ASP A 252 5.78 -18.33 9.74
N MET A 253 4.86 -18.36 8.77
CA MET A 253 3.77 -17.38 8.68
C MET A 253 2.76 -17.56 9.81
N ALA A 254 2.32 -16.44 10.40
CA ALA A 254 1.19 -16.46 11.33
C ALA A 254 -0.08 -16.96 10.62
N ALA A 255 -0.91 -17.73 11.32
CA ALA A 255 -2.14 -18.32 10.75
C ALA A 255 -3.03 -17.28 10.04
N ILE A 256 -3.22 -16.11 10.67
CA ILE A 256 -4.03 -14.99 10.15
C ILE A 256 -3.43 -14.28 8.93
N ALA A 257 -2.14 -14.49 8.66
CA ALA A 257 -1.42 -13.84 7.56
C ALA A 257 -1.47 -14.69 6.27
N HIS A 258 -1.91 -15.94 6.37
CA HIS A 258 -2.12 -16.79 5.21
C HIS A 258 -3.30 -16.31 4.36
N ASN A 259 -3.21 -16.70 3.09
CA ASN A 259 -4.22 -16.52 2.06
C ASN A 259 -4.15 -17.70 1.08
N GLU A 260 -5.11 -17.79 0.17
CA GLU A 260 -5.18 -18.80 -0.91
C GLU A 260 -3.83 -19.01 -1.61
N THR A 261 -3.16 -17.91 -2.02
CA THR A 261 -1.88 -17.99 -2.74
C THR A 261 -0.79 -18.61 -1.88
N SER A 262 -0.66 -18.20 -0.62
CA SER A 262 0.34 -18.76 0.28
C SER A 262 0.13 -20.26 0.52
N TYR A 263 -1.11 -20.71 0.74
CA TYR A 263 -1.41 -22.13 0.91
C TYR A 263 -1.18 -22.94 -0.36
N TYR A 264 -1.52 -22.38 -1.52
CA TYR A 264 -1.28 -23.01 -2.82
C TYR A 264 0.20 -23.26 -3.06
N TYR A 265 1.04 -22.23 -2.94
CA TYR A 265 2.49 -22.40 -3.14
C TYR A 265 3.15 -23.24 -2.06
N TRP A 266 2.64 -23.22 -0.83
CA TRP A 266 3.08 -24.14 0.21
C TRP A 266 2.78 -25.60 -0.15
N ALA A 267 1.58 -25.87 -0.66
CA ALA A 267 1.19 -27.20 -1.13
C ALA A 267 2.05 -27.68 -2.32
N LEU A 268 2.36 -26.79 -3.26
CA LEU A 268 3.25 -27.10 -4.38
C LEU A 268 4.68 -27.36 -3.95
N ALA A 269 5.22 -26.60 -2.99
CA ALA A 269 6.53 -26.85 -2.42
C ALA A 269 6.61 -28.25 -1.79
N TYR A 270 5.62 -28.63 -0.97
CA TYR A 270 5.54 -29.99 -0.44
C TYR A 270 5.39 -31.06 -1.53
N LYS A 271 4.61 -30.80 -2.59
CA LYS A 271 4.50 -31.72 -3.73
C LYS A 271 5.86 -31.96 -4.38
N ALA A 272 6.62 -30.89 -4.61
CA ALA A 272 7.96 -30.96 -5.20
C ALA A 272 8.95 -31.71 -4.30
N LEU A 273 8.82 -31.56 -2.98
CA LEU A 273 9.53 -32.33 -1.96
C LEU A 273 9.03 -33.78 -1.79
N LYS A 274 8.01 -34.19 -2.55
CA LYS A 274 7.34 -35.49 -2.48
C LYS A 274 6.62 -35.77 -1.16
N ASP A 275 6.38 -34.75 -0.33
CA ASP A 275 5.46 -34.83 0.79
C ASP A 275 4.02 -34.61 0.32
N PHE A 276 3.49 -35.63 -0.34
CA PHE A 276 2.14 -35.61 -0.89
C PHE A 276 1.07 -35.50 0.20
N LYS A 277 1.35 -35.91 1.45
CA LYS A 277 0.39 -35.79 2.56
C LYS A 277 0.21 -34.33 2.93
N MET A 278 1.32 -33.61 3.14
CA MET A 278 1.28 -32.20 3.47
C MET A 278 0.78 -31.37 2.29
N SER A 279 1.16 -31.73 1.06
CA SER A 279 0.61 -31.09 -0.14
C SER A 279 -0.92 -31.12 -0.17
N ILE A 280 -1.53 -32.29 0.03
CA ILE A 280 -3.00 -32.43 0.09
C ILE A 280 -3.59 -31.58 1.21
N ALA A 281 -2.97 -31.59 2.40
CA ALA A 281 -3.47 -30.82 3.55
C ALA A 281 -3.48 -29.31 3.27
N LYS A 282 -2.39 -28.77 2.74
CA LYS A 282 -2.28 -27.34 2.41
C LYS A 282 -3.17 -26.93 1.23
N MET A 283 -3.35 -27.82 0.25
CA MET A 283 -4.30 -27.58 -0.84
C MET A 283 -5.75 -27.50 -0.33
N GLY A 284 -6.10 -28.32 0.68
CA GLY A 284 -7.40 -28.22 1.35
C GLY A 284 -7.62 -26.86 2.02
N LEU A 285 -6.57 -26.29 2.63
CA LEU A 285 -6.64 -24.93 3.18
C LEU A 285 -6.81 -23.87 2.08
N ALA A 286 -6.09 -24.00 0.96
CA ALA A 286 -6.26 -23.09 -0.18
C ALA A 286 -7.71 -23.09 -0.72
N ILE A 287 -8.36 -24.26 -0.78
CA ILE A 287 -9.78 -24.39 -1.18
C ILE A 287 -10.71 -23.69 -0.17
N ASN A 288 -10.41 -23.75 1.13
CA ASN A 288 -11.24 -23.14 2.17
C ASN A 288 -11.15 -21.61 2.18
N GLU A 289 -10.01 -21.04 1.78
CA GLU A 289 -9.81 -19.58 1.74
C GLU A 289 -10.60 -18.87 0.62
N GLY A 290 -11.16 -19.61 -0.35
CA GLY A 290 -12.06 -19.01 -1.33
C GLY A 290 -12.38 -19.92 -2.51
N VAL A 291 -13.61 -19.82 -3.02
CA VAL A 291 -14.04 -20.45 -4.28
C VAL A 291 -13.45 -19.67 -5.45
N SER A 292 -12.15 -19.81 -5.64
CA SER A 292 -11.39 -19.25 -6.74
C SER A 292 -11.68 -20.01 -8.04
N PRO A 293 -11.54 -19.37 -9.22
CA PRO A 293 -11.51 -20.08 -10.50
C PRO A 293 -10.47 -21.22 -10.53
N ASN A 294 -9.47 -21.17 -9.65
CA ASN A 294 -8.41 -22.16 -9.54
C ASN A 294 -8.78 -23.41 -8.72
N VAL A 295 -9.98 -23.47 -8.12
CA VAL A 295 -10.40 -24.63 -7.29
C VAL A 295 -10.34 -25.95 -8.08
N ALA A 296 -10.67 -25.91 -9.37
CA ALA A 296 -10.54 -27.09 -10.23
C ALA A 296 -9.09 -27.58 -10.30
N ALA A 297 -8.12 -26.67 -10.44
CA ALA A 297 -6.70 -27.00 -10.45
C ALA A 297 -6.26 -27.58 -9.10
N TYR A 298 -6.75 -27.05 -7.98
CA TYR A 298 -6.44 -27.56 -6.63
C TYR A 298 -6.87 -29.01 -6.44
N TYR A 299 -8.07 -29.36 -6.90
CA TYR A 299 -8.52 -30.75 -6.90
C TYR A 299 -7.70 -31.65 -7.84
N GLY A 300 -7.25 -31.13 -8.98
CA GLY A 300 -6.31 -31.84 -9.86
C GLY A 300 -4.98 -32.16 -9.15
N GLU A 301 -4.42 -31.19 -8.45
CA GLU A 301 -3.19 -31.37 -7.65
C GLU A 301 -3.37 -32.35 -6.48
N ILE A 302 -4.53 -32.34 -5.82
CA ILE A 302 -4.91 -33.34 -4.81
C ILE A 302 -5.01 -34.74 -5.42
N ALA A 303 -5.60 -34.86 -6.62
CA ALA A 303 -5.75 -36.13 -7.31
C ALA A 303 -4.39 -36.73 -7.67
N ASP A 304 -3.52 -35.94 -8.31
CA ASP A 304 -2.14 -36.32 -8.64
C ASP A 304 -1.38 -36.78 -7.39
N SER A 305 -1.49 -36.05 -6.29
CA SER A 305 -0.83 -36.38 -5.03
C SER A 305 -1.36 -37.69 -4.43
N ASN A 306 -2.67 -37.95 -4.54
CA ASN A 306 -3.24 -39.24 -4.12
C ASN A 306 -2.81 -40.40 -5.02
N GLU A 307 -2.62 -40.18 -6.32
CA GLU A 307 -2.04 -41.20 -7.21
C GLU A 307 -0.63 -41.60 -6.78
N LYS A 308 0.23 -40.62 -6.46
CA LYS A 308 1.59 -40.89 -5.96
C LYS A 308 1.61 -41.60 -4.62
N LEU A 309 0.53 -41.47 -3.83
CA LEU A 309 0.32 -42.22 -2.59
C LEU A 309 -0.42 -43.56 -2.80
N PHE A 310 -0.66 -43.97 -4.04
CA PHE A 310 -1.42 -45.17 -4.41
C PHE A 310 -2.86 -45.21 -3.86
N LYS A 311 -3.42 -44.04 -3.50
CA LYS A 311 -4.79 -43.87 -3.00
C LYS A 311 -5.75 -43.62 -4.17
N TYR A 312 -5.79 -44.55 -5.11
CA TYR A 312 -6.47 -44.38 -6.40
C TYR A 312 -7.96 -44.03 -6.29
N LYS A 313 -8.69 -44.59 -5.32
CA LYS A 313 -10.10 -44.22 -5.08
C LYS A 313 -10.23 -42.73 -4.72
N LYS A 314 -9.37 -42.22 -3.82
CA LYS A 314 -9.36 -40.80 -3.45
C LYS A 314 -8.92 -39.91 -4.61
N ALA A 315 -7.95 -40.36 -5.41
CA ALA A 315 -7.54 -39.66 -6.63
C ALA A 315 -8.72 -39.51 -7.61
N SER A 316 -9.48 -40.58 -7.86
CA SER A 316 -10.63 -40.54 -8.75
C SER A 316 -11.72 -39.57 -8.27
N LEU A 317 -11.99 -39.51 -6.95
CA LEU A 317 -12.95 -38.55 -6.38
C LEU A 317 -12.47 -37.11 -6.51
N ALA A 318 -11.16 -36.88 -6.34
CA ALA A 318 -10.57 -35.55 -6.51
C ALA A 318 -10.63 -35.11 -7.99
N TYR A 319 -10.35 -35.99 -8.96
CA TYR A 319 -10.56 -35.65 -10.38
C TYR A 319 -12.03 -35.35 -10.69
N GLN A 320 -12.98 -36.09 -10.12
CA GLN A 320 -14.42 -35.76 -10.26
C GLN A 320 -14.73 -34.37 -9.73
N LYS A 321 -14.19 -34.01 -8.56
CA LYS A 321 -14.35 -32.67 -8.00
C LYS A 321 -13.72 -31.62 -8.89
N SER A 322 -12.52 -31.86 -9.43
CA SER A 322 -11.88 -30.96 -10.40
C SER A 322 -12.79 -30.67 -11.60
N ILE A 323 -13.35 -31.72 -12.21
CA ILE A 323 -14.30 -31.62 -13.35
C ILE A 323 -15.59 -30.90 -12.96
N GLN A 324 -16.09 -31.07 -11.73
CA GLN A 324 -17.29 -30.37 -11.25
C GLN A 324 -17.10 -28.84 -11.20
N PHE A 325 -15.88 -28.37 -10.97
CA PHE A 325 -15.57 -26.93 -10.94
C PHE A 325 -15.15 -26.37 -12.31
N ASP A 326 -14.42 -27.15 -13.11
CA ASP A 326 -14.08 -26.81 -14.49
C ASP A 326 -14.07 -28.06 -15.37
N ASP A 327 -15.03 -28.12 -16.29
CA ASP A 327 -15.21 -29.24 -17.21
C ASP A 327 -14.43 -29.07 -18.53
N LYS A 328 -13.69 -27.96 -18.70
CA LYS A 328 -12.97 -27.63 -19.94
C LYS A 328 -11.54 -28.14 -19.96
N ASN A 329 -10.96 -28.46 -18.80
CA ASN A 329 -9.58 -28.95 -18.73
C ASN A 329 -9.48 -30.40 -19.22
N ALA A 330 -9.16 -30.55 -20.51
CA ALA A 330 -8.98 -31.84 -21.19
C ALA A 330 -8.06 -32.81 -20.40
N MET A 331 -6.96 -32.30 -19.85
CA MET A 331 -5.97 -33.16 -19.20
C MET A 331 -6.51 -33.88 -17.97
N ILE A 332 -7.48 -33.31 -17.25
CA ILE A 332 -8.10 -33.97 -16.10
C ILE A 332 -8.86 -35.23 -16.53
N TYR A 333 -9.57 -35.18 -17.67
CA TYR A 333 -10.23 -36.37 -18.24
C TYR A 333 -9.21 -37.43 -18.66
N TYR A 334 -8.09 -37.02 -19.27
CA TYR A 334 -7.03 -37.94 -19.66
C TYR A 334 -6.41 -38.63 -18.44
N SER A 335 -6.02 -37.86 -17.41
CA SER A 335 -5.44 -38.42 -16.18
C SER A 335 -6.40 -39.37 -15.49
N MET A 336 -7.68 -38.99 -15.40
CA MET A 336 -8.73 -39.85 -14.85
C MET A 336 -8.92 -41.14 -15.67
N ALA A 337 -8.87 -41.06 -17.00
CA ALA A 337 -8.94 -42.23 -17.88
C ALA A 337 -7.75 -43.18 -17.65
N SER A 338 -6.53 -42.63 -17.60
CA SER A 338 -5.30 -43.36 -17.33
C SER A 338 -5.35 -44.04 -15.95
N LEU A 339 -5.83 -43.35 -14.92
CA LEU A 339 -6.02 -43.91 -13.57
C LEU A 339 -6.98 -45.11 -13.59
N TYR A 340 -8.09 -45.02 -14.32
CA TYR A 340 -9.03 -46.14 -14.45
C TYR A 340 -8.46 -47.31 -15.24
N ASP A 341 -7.72 -47.04 -16.31
CA ASP A 341 -7.15 -48.04 -17.19
C ASP A 341 -6.01 -48.82 -16.50
N VAL A 342 -5.03 -48.10 -15.97
CA VAL A 342 -3.77 -48.65 -15.49
C VAL A 342 -3.90 -49.14 -14.05
N ASN A 343 -4.48 -48.33 -13.16
CA ASN A 343 -4.40 -48.58 -11.71
C ASN A 343 -5.66 -49.24 -11.16
N LEU A 344 -6.85 -48.75 -11.53
CA LEU A 344 -8.12 -49.30 -11.05
C LEU A 344 -8.62 -50.48 -11.90
N LYS A 345 -8.05 -50.68 -13.10
CA LYS A 345 -8.42 -51.73 -14.07
C LYS A 345 -9.91 -51.75 -14.42
N ASP A 346 -10.56 -50.58 -14.41
CA ASP A 346 -11.96 -50.40 -14.78
C ASP A 346 -12.05 -49.94 -16.24
N LYS A 347 -12.14 -50.92 -17.14
CA LYS A 347 -12.19 -50.67 -18.59
C LYS A 347 -13.35 -49.77 -19.00
N LYS A 348 -14.51 -49.90 -18.35
CA LYS A 348 -15.73 -49.16 -18.70
C LYS A 348 -15.53 -47.67 -18.45
N ASN A 349 -15.04 -47.33 -17.26
CA ASN A 349 -14.76 -45.93 -16.92
C ASN A 349 -13.56 -45.39 -17.68
N ALA A 350 -12.51 -46.19 -17.91
CA ALA A 350 -11.38 -45.79 -18.76
C ALA A 350 -11.83 -45.34 -20.16
N VAL A 351 -12.62 -46.17 -20.86
CA VAL A 351 -13.16 -45.83 -22.19
C VAL A 351 -14.05 -44.59 -22.14
N LYS A 352 -14.90 -44.46 -21.12
CA LYS A 352 -15.75 -43.27 -20.92
C LYS A 352 -14.89 -42.00 -20.86
N TYR A 353 -13.86 -41.96 -20.03
CA TYR A 353 -13.06 -40.76 -19.82
C TYR A 353 -12.09 -40.48 -20.98
N TYR A 354 -11.54 -41.48 -21.67
CA TYR A 354 -10.79 -41.22 -22.92
C TYR A 354 -11.69 -40.61 -24.01
N LYS A 355 -12.95 -41.03 -24.11
CA LYS A 355 -13.92 -40.41 -25.05
C LYS A 355 -14.23 -38.97 -24.66
N LEU A 356 -14.44 -38.70 -23.36
CA LEU A 356 -14.64 -37.33 -22.86
C LEU A 356 -13.42 -36.44 -23.13
N TYR A 357 -12.21 -36.93 -22.90
CA TYR A 357 -10.96 -36.24 -23.26
C TYR A 357 -10.91 -35.87 -24.75
N LEU A 358 -11.30 -36.78 -25.65
CA LEU A 358 -11.33 -36.46 -27.09
C LEU A 358 -12.45 -35.47 -27.43
N ALA A 359 -13.58 -35.51 -26.71
CA ALA A 359 -14.72 -34.63 -26.91
C ALA A 359 -14.43 -33.17 -26.53
N THR A 360 -13.48 -32.91 -25.61
CA THR A 360 -13.03 -31.54 -25.29
C THR A 360 -12.22 -30.89 -26.42
N LYS A 361 -11.97 -31.59 -27.53
CA LYS A 361 -11.19 -31.12 -28.68
C LYS A 361 -9.80 -30.59 -28.27
N PRO A 362 -8.96 -31.42 -27.62
CA PRO A 362 -7.65 -31.01 -27.14
C PRO A 362 -6.77 -30.49 -28.29
N PRO A 363 -5.93 -29.47 -28.06
CA PRO A 363 -5.11 -28.86 -29.10
C PRO A 363 -4.08 -29.85 -29.62
N VAL A 364 -4.20 -30.23 -30.89
CA VAL A 364 -3.37 -31.27 -31.52
C VAL A 364 -1.88 -30.95 -31.43
N GLU A 365 -1.51 -29.68 -31.62
CA GLU A 365 -0.12 -29.21 -31.56
C GLU A 365 0.57 -29.50 -30.22
N LYS A 366 -0.18 -29.51 -29.12
CA LYS A 366 0.37 -29.71 -27.77
C LYS A 366 0.13 -31.12 -27.22
N GLN A 367 -0.88 -31.83 -27.71
CA GLN A 367 -1.36 -33.08 -27.09
C GLN A 367 -1.52 -34.25 -28.07
N LYS A 368 -0.86 -34.21 -29.23
CA LYS A 368 -0.91 -35.27 -30.26
C LYS A 368 -0.71 -36.68 -29.69
N SER A 369 0.31 -36.87 -28.86
CA SER A 369 0.61 -38.17 -28.24
C SER A 369 -0.54 -38.70 -27.38
N PHE A 370 -1.13 -37.85 -26.55
CA PHE A 370 -2.28 -38.20 -25.70
C PHE A 370 -3.54 -38.50 -26.53
N ILE A 371 -3.75 -37.78 -27.63
CA ILE A 371 -4.85 -38.02 -28.58
C ILE A 371 -4.71 -39.40 -29.24
N ASP A 372 -3.54 -39.67 -29.81
CA ASP A 372 -3.26 -40.91 -30.52
C ASP A 372 -3.34 -42.12 -29.57
N TYR A 373 -2.77 -41.98 -28.37
CA TYR A 373 -2.88 -42.98 -27.31
C TYR A 373 -4.33 -43.25 -26.92
N SER A 374 -5.12 -42.21 -26.66
CA SER A 374 -6.53 -42.34 -26.26
C SER A 374 -7.34 -43.07 -27.34
N LYS A 375 -7.16 -42.72 -28.62
CA LYS A 375 -7.84 -43.40 -29.74
C LYS A 375 -7.48 -44.87 -29.82
N SER A 376 -6.19 -45.19 -29.78
CA SER A 376 -5.69 -46.57 -29.80
C SER A 376 -6.25 -47.37 -28.64
N ARG A 377 -6.21 -46.79 -27.43
CA ARG A 377 -6.61 -47.47 -26.21
C ARG A 377 -8.12 -47.73 -26.14
N ILE A 378 -8.94 -46.80 -26.62
CA ILE A 378 -10.40 -47.01 -26.77
C ILE A 378 -10.67 -48.23 -27.67
N ALA A 379 -9.97 -48.36 -28.80
CA ALA A 379 -10.17 -49.48 -29.73
C ALA A 379 -9.76 -50.83 -29.13
N MET A 380 -8.72 -50.85 -28.29
CA MET A 380 -8.29 -52.06 -27.58
C MET A 380 -9.24 -52.47 -26.46
N LEU A 381 -9.76 -51.51 -25.69
CA LEU A 381 -10.60 -51.77 -24.51
C LEU A 381 -12.08 -52.00 -24.85
N ALA A 382 -12.51 -51.68 -26.07
CA ALA A 382 -13.86 -51.93 -26.58
C ALA A 382 -14.06 -53.35 -27.15
N ARG A 383 -12.98 -54.15 -27.20
CA ARG A 383 -13.00 -55.60 -27.48
C ARG A 383 -13.00 -56.36 -26.15
#